data_AF-A0A5K1E8P6-F1
#
_entry.id   AF-A0A5K1E8P6-F1
#
_cell.length_a   1.000
_cell.length_b   1.000
_cell.length_c   1.000
_cell.angle_alpha   90.00
_cell.angle_beta   90.00
_cell.angle_gamma   90.00
#
_symmetry.space_group_name_H-M   'P 1'
#
loop_
_entity.id
_entity.type
_entity.pdbx_description
1 polymer ?
#
loop_
_entity_poly.entity_id
_entity_poly.type
_entity_poly.pdbx_seq_one_letter_code
_entity_poly.pdbx_strand_id
1 'polypeptide(L)' 'VNDTIGTLAGGRYDNNDVVAAVILGTGTNAAYVEHAQSIPKWHGLLPKSGKM' A
#
# COMPACT_ATOMS: atom_id res chain seq x y z
N VAL A 1 9.44 -0.23 7.66
CA VAL A 1 8.48 -0.36 6.55
C VAL A 1 8.66 -1.75 5.96
N ASN A 2 7.60 -2.48 5.62
CA ASN A 2 7.75 -3.75 4.87
C ASN A 2 8.38 -3.45 3.50
N ASP A 3 9.19 -4.36 2.97
CA ASP A 3 9.88 -4.21 1.69
C ASP A 3 8.94 -3.84 0.53
N THR A 4 7.80 -4.51 0.41
CA THR A 4 6.81 -4.25 -0.64
C THR A 4 6.08 -2.91 -0.46
N ILE A 5 5.83 -2.49 0.78
CA ILE A 5 5.33 -1.14 1.10
C ILE A 5 6.39 -0.07 0.75
N GLY A 6 7.67 -0.36 0.97
CA GLY A 6 8.77 0.50 0.56
C GLY A 6 8.85 0.68 -0.95
N THR A 7 8.71 -0.41 -1.70
CA THR A 7 8.62 -0.39 -3.17
C THR A 7 7.41 0.41 -3.65
N LEU A 8 6.24 0.23 -3.02
CA LEU A 8 5.04 1.00 -3.32
C LEU A 8 5.24 2.50 -3.09
N ALA A 9 5.82 2.87 -1.94
CA ALA A 9 6.07 4.27 -1.59
C ALA A 9 7.09 4.93 -2.54
N GLY A 10 8.18 4.22 -2.88
CA GLY A 10 9.18 4.71 -3.84
C GLY A 10 8.58 4.90 -5.24
N GLY A 11 7.83 3.91 -5.73
CA GLY A 11 7.14 4.02 -7.01
C GLY A 11 6.14 5.18 -7.03
N ARG A 12 5.42 5.40 -5.93
CA ARG A 12 4.46 6.50 -5.79
C ARG A 12 5.11 7.88 -5.70
N TYR A 13 6.32 7.95 -5.15
CA TYR A 13 7.12 9.16 -5.10
C TYR A 13 7.49 9.62 -6.52
N ASP A 14 7.88 8.68 -7.40
CA ASP A 14 8.24 8.99 -8.79
C ASP A 14 7.01 9.15 -9.71
N ASN A 15 5.95 8.36 -9.47
CA ASN A 15 4.74 8.37 -10.28
C ASN A 15 3.47 8.32 -9.43
N ASN A 16 2.66 9.38 -9.55
CA ASN A 16 1.40 9.55 -8.84
C ASN A 16 0.24 8.65 -9.32
N ASP A 17 0.47 7.68 -10.20
CA ASP A 17 -0.55 6.70 -10.59
C ASP A 17 -0.26 5.29 -10.05
N VAL A 18 0.85 5.10 -9.33
CA VAL A 18 1.17 3.82 -8.69
C VAL A 18 0.17 3.51 -7.57
N VAL A 19 -0.47 2.34 -7.64
CA VAL A 19 -1.47 1.87 -6.66
C VAL A 19 -1.13 0.54 -6.03
N ALA A 20 -0.19 -0.21 -6.62
CA ALA A 20 0.26 -1.50 -6.13
C ALA A 20 1.75 -1.73 -6.42
N ALA A 21 2.38 -2.58 -5.62
CA ALA A 21 3.73 -3.08 -5.81
C ALA A 21 3.74 -4.59 -5.59
N VAL A 22 4.55 -5.28 -6.39
CA VAL A 22 4.74 -6.73 -6.31
C VAL A 22 6.24 -7.00 -6.29
N ILE A 23 6.67 -7.86 -5.37
CA ILE A 23 8.04 -8.38 -5.32
C ILE A 23 8.01 -9.81 -5.84
N LEU A 24 8.86 -10.08 -6.82
CA LEU A 24 9.12 -11.41 -7.39
C LEU A 24 10.61 -11.71 -7.25
N GLY A 25 11.01 -12.27 -6.10
CA GLY A 25 12.41 -12.62 -5.79
C GLY A 25 12.51 -14.01 -5.20
N THR A 26 13.38 -14.19 -4.19
CA THR A 26 13.46 -15.46 -3.42
C THR A 26 12.11 -15.82 -2.79
N GLY A 27 11.32 -14.81 -2.43
CA GLY A 27 9.91 -14.94 -2.07
C GLY A 27 9.04 -14.06 -2.97
N THR A 28 7.72 -14.21 -2.83
CA THR A 28 6.73 -13.37 -3.51
C THR A 28 5.87 -12.62 -2.50
N ASN A 29 5.64 -11.33 -2.74
CA ASN A 29 4.77 -10.51 -1.91
C ASN A 29 4.12 -9.40 -2.75
N ALA A 30 3.00 -8.84 -2.28
CA ALA A 30 2.30 -7.74 -2.92
C ALA A 30 1.73 -6.78 -1.87
N ALA A 31 1.71 -5.50 -2.18
CA ALA A 31 1.04 -4.46 -1.39
C ALA A 31 0.33 -3.48 -2.31
N TYR A 32 -0.77 -2.90 -1.86
CA TYR A 32 -1.56 -1.94 -2.63
C TYR A 32 -2.19 -0.91 -1.71
N VAL A 33 -2.60 0.21 -2.29
CA VAL A 33 -3.35 1.27 -1.61
C VAL A 33 -4.83 0.92 -1.63
N GLU A 34 -5.43 0.79 -0.44
CA GLU A 34 -6.86 0.51 -0.28
C GLU A 34 -7.58 1.70 0.35
N HIS A 35 -8.88 1.82 0.08
CA HIS A 35 -9.76 2.72 0.82
C HIS A 35 -9.96 2.19 2.24
N ALA A 36 -9.60 3.00 3.24
CA ALA A 36 -9.69 2.60 4.65
C ALA A 36 -11.11 2.16 5.07
N GLN A 37 -12.14 2.71 4.42
CA GLN A 37 -13.55 2.37 4.63
C GLN A 37 -13.92 0.97 4.10
N SER A 38 -13.15 0.45 3.14
CA SER A 38 -13.36 -0.87 2.55
C SER A 38 -12.71 -2.00 3.36
N ILE A 39 -12.19 -1.72 4.56
CA ILE A 39 -11.53 -2.70 5.43
C ILE A 39 -12.41 -2.92 6.68
N PRO A 40 -13.37 -3.88 6.68
CA PRO A 40 -14.34 -4.05 7.76
C PRO A 40 -13.72 -4.36 9.12
N LYS A 41 -12.54 -4.98 9.13
CA LYS A 41 -11.79 -5.28 10.37
C LYS A 41 -11.16 -4.05 11.01
N TRP A 42 -11.09 -2.91 10.31
CA TRP A 42 -10.48 -1.70 10.81
C TRP A 42 -11.49 -0.89 11.62
N HIS A 43 -11.29 -0.84 12.93
CA HIS A 43 -12.13 -0.09 13.87
C HIS A 43 -11.41 1.14 14.46
N GLY A 44 -10.19 1.44 14.00
CA GLY A 44 -9.41 2.59 14.43
C GLY A 44 -9.82 3.89 13.73
N LEU A 45 -9.17 4.99 14.10
CA LEU A 45 -9.36 6.26 13.40
C LEU A 45 -8.99 6.11 11.92
N LEU A 46 -9.80 6.71 11.05
CA LEU A 46 -9.51 6.72 9.62
C LEU A 46 -8.26 7.58 9.34
N PRO A 47 -7.37 7.15 8.43
CA PRO A 47 -6.28 7.99 7.96
C PRO A 47 -6.82 9.30 7.38
N LYS A 48 -6.08 10.40 7.53
CA LYS A 48 -6.45 11.71 6.95
C LYS A 48 -6.68 11.67 5.43
N SER A 49 -5.94 10.81 4.74
CA SER A 49 -6.04 10.59 3.29
C SER A 49 -7.21 9.69 2.88
N GLY A 50 -7.86 9.01 3.84
CA GLY A 50 -8.82 7.93 3.57
C GLY A 50 -8.21 6.68 2.93
N LYS A 51 -6.87 6.63 2.79
CA LYS A 51 -6.11 5.57 2.14
C LYS A 51 -5.27 4.82 3.18
N MET A 52 -5.23 3.50 3.09
CA MET A 52 -4.34 2.61 3.85
C MET A 52 -3.40 1.85 2.92
#